data_AF-A0A9Q0FHL0-F1
#
_entry.id   AF-A0A9Q0FHL0-F1
#
_cell.length_a   1.000
_cell.length_b   1.000
_cell.length_c   1.000
_cell.angle_alpha   90.00
_cell.angle_beta   90.00
_cell.angle_gamma   90.00
#
_symmetry.space_group_name_H-M   'P 1'
#
loop_
_entity.id
_entity.type
_entity.pdbx_description
1 polymer ?
#
loop_
_entity_poly.entity_id
_entity_poly.type
_entity_poly.pdbx_seq_one_letter_code
_entity_poly.pdbx_strand_id
1 'polypeptide(L)' 'MLNRESDAMKSKGYVTVPSRCLSYVKGYVTGEHYVSDSEVVTSNSLAFAKIVKLAGDGKDAWVFDIAWVWTLWCWCVRRR' A
#
# COMPACT_ATOMS: atom_id res chain seq x y z
N MET A 1 -26.70 4.07 -20.81
CA MET A 1 -26.52 2.82 -20.03
C MET A 1 -25.23 2.82 -19.19
N LEU A 2 -24.80 3.97 -18.66
CA LEU A 2 -23.68 4.07 -17.69
C LEU A 2 -23.93 3.30 -16.38
N ASN A 3 -25.15 2.78 -16.20
CA ASN A 3 -25.55 1.97 -15.06
C ASN A 3 -25.22 0.47 -15.22
N ARG A 4 -24.87 -0.03 -16.42
CA ARG A 4 -24.39 -1.42 -16.58
C ARG A 4 -22.91 -1.59 -16.23
N GLU A 5 -22.13 -0.51 -16.37
CA GLU A 5 -20.68 -0.51 -16.10
C GLU A 5 -20.37 -0.47 -14.59
N SER A 6 -21.33 0.01 -13.79
CA SER A 6 -21.22 0.20 -12.34
C SER A 6 -21.62 -1.04 -11.53
N ASP A 7 -22.45 -1.92 -12.11
CA ASP A 7 -22.99 -3.10 -11.43
C ASP A 7 -22.08 -4.34 -11.50
N ALA A 8 -21.03 -4.30 -12.31
CA ALA A 8 -19.97 -5.31 -12.39
C ALA A 8 -18.73 -4.95 -11.55
N MET A 9 -18.77 -3.83 -10.81
CA MET A 9 -17.78 -3.45 -9.79
C MET A 9 -17.92 -4.29 -8.50
N LYS A 10 -18.60 -5.43 -8.60
CA LYS A 10 -19.54 -5.96 -7.61
C LYS A 10 -19.37 -7.49 -7.50
N SER A 11 -18.16 -8.01 -7.20
CA SER A 11 -18.01 -9.31 -6.49
C SER A 11 -16.60 -9.76 -6.05
N LYS A 12 -15.46 -9.43 -6.70
CA LYS A 12 -14.23 -10.26 -6.51
C LYS A 12 -12.86 -9.55 -6.59
N GLY A 13 -12.61 -8.58 -5.72
CA GLY A 13 -11.27 -7.98 -5.58
C GLY A 13 -10.96 -7.00 -6.72
N TYR A 14 -10.77 -5.73 -6.37
CA TYR A 14 -10.44 -4.71 -7.33
C TYR A 14 -9.02 -4.94 -7.87
N VAL A 15 -8.91 -5.44 -9.10
CA VAL A 15 -7.62 -5.67 -9.77
C VAL A 15 -7.02 -4.36 -10.29
N THR A 16 -7.85 -3.34 -10.56
CA THR A 16 -7.42 -2.08 -11.18
C THR A 16 -8.22 -0.86 -10.71
N VAL A 17 -7.58 0.31 -10.75
CA VAL A 17 -8.21 1.61 -10.44
C VAL A 17 -9.16 2.01 -11.59
N PRO A 18 -10.42 2.39 -11.30
CA PRO A 18 -11.33 2.89 -12.33
C PRO A 18 -10.74 4.08 -13.09
N SER A 19 -10.95 4.13 -14.41
CA SER A 19 -10.37 5.16 -15.30
C SER A 19 -10.66 6.59 -14.85
N ARG A 20 -11.89 6.85 -14.37
CA ARG A 20 -12.31 8.15 -13.83
C ARG A 20 -11.48 8.63 -12.63
N CYS A 21 -10.87 7.70 -11.88
CA CYS A 21 -10.09 7.99 -10.68
C CYS A 21 -8.58 8.01 -10.93
N LEU A 22 -8.12 7.59 -12.13
CA LEU A 22 -6.71 7.32 -12.39
C LEU A 22 -5.82 8.54 -12.18
N SER A 23 -6.23 9.71 -12.70
CA SER A 23 -5.46 10.95 -12.56
C SER A 23 -5.33 11.38 -11.09
N TYR A 24 -6.44 11.29 -10.35
CA TYR A 24 -6.46 11.61 -8.92
C TYR A 24 -5.57 10.68 -8.11
N VAL A 25 -5.73 9.36 -8.27
CA VAL A 25 -4.95 8.37 -7.53
C VAL A 25 -3.47 8.48 -7.86
N LYS A 26 -3.11 8.71 -9.13
CA LYS A 26 -1.73 8.97 -9.52
C LYS A 26 -1.18 10.19 -8.79
N GLY A 27 -1.87 11.32 -8.83
CA GLY A 27 -1.45 12.55 -8.14
C GLY A 27 -1.30 12.37 -6.64
N TYR A 28 -2.19 11.60 -6.00
CA TYR A 28 -2.10 11.27 -4.58
C TYR A 28 -0.86 10.43 -4.26
N VAL A 29 -0.63 9.33 -4.99
CA VAL A 29 0.48 8.39 -4.72
C VAL A 29 1.85 8.96 -5.09
N THR A 30 1.95 9.78 -6.14
CA THR A 30 3.23 10.40 -6.55
C THR A 30 3.48 11.77 -5.95
N GLY A 31 2.46 12.37 -5.32
CA GLY A 31 2.55 13.68 -4.69
C GLY A 31 2.83 13.59 -3.19
N GLU A 32 2.71 14.73 -2.51
CA GLU A 32 3.03 14.86 -1.09
C GLU A 32 2.00 14.21 -0.17
N HIS A 33 0.76 14.05 -0.61
CA HIS A 33 -0.32 13.53 0.23
C HIS A 33 -0.06 12.11 0.72
N TYR A 34 0.38 11.19 -0.15
CA TYR A 34 0.71 9.83 0.27
C TYR A 34 1.86 9.78 1.28
N VAL A 35 2.86 10.66 1.12
CA VAL A 35 3.99 10.76 2.05
C VAL A 35 3.52 11.31 3.40
N SER A 36 2.81 12.44 3.40
CA SER A 36 2.25 13.07 4.60
C SER A 36 1.36 12.10 5.40
N ASP A 37 0.48 11.37 4.72
CA ASP A 37 -0.38 10.39 5.39
C ASP A 37 0.44 9.23 5.97
N SER A 38 1.47 8.78 5.26
CA SER A 38 2.39 7.73 5.73
C SER A 38 3.23 8.16 6.93
N GLU A 39 3.63 9.43 7.00
CA GLU A 39 4.36 10.00 8.14
C GLU A 39 3.51 10.00 9.41
N VAL A 40 2.21 10.34 9.30
CA VAL A 40 1.28 10.28 10.43
C VAL A 40 1.12 8.85 10.96
N VAL A 41 0.92 7.89 10.06
CA VAL A 41 0.79 6.46 10.43
C VAL A 41 2.08 5.98 11.11
N THR A 42 3.24 6.28 10.52
CA THR A 42 4.55 5.90 11.06
C THR A 42 4.79 6.52 12.44
N SER A 43 4.44 7.79 12.63
CA SER A 43 4.57 8.49 13.91
C SER A 43 3.71 7.85 14.99
N ASN A 44 2.47 7.48 14.66
CA ASN A 44 1.57 6.79 15.58
C ASN A 44 2.09 5.39 15.95
N SER A 45 2.55 4.62 14.96
CA SER A 45 3.16 3.30 15.18
C SER A 45 4.39 3.40 16.08
N LEU A 46 5.25 4.38 15.86
CA LEU A 46 6.44 4.62 16.69
C LEU A 46 6.07 5.04 18.13
N ALA A 47 5.07 5.91 18.28
CA ALA A 47 4.60 6.32 19.60
C ALA A 47 4.08 5.12 20.41
N PHE A 48 3.32 4.22 19.77
CA PHE A 48 2.88 2.98 20.39
C PHE A 48 4.05 2.06 20.75
N ALA A 49 5.01 1.86 19.84
CA ALA A 49 6.18 1.01 20.07
C ALA A 49 7.02 1.46 21.27
N LYS A 50 7.02 2.76 21.60
CA LYS A 50 7.73 3.31 22.77
C LYS A 50 7.06 3.01 24.11
N ILE A 51 5.75 2.79 24.13
CA ILE A 51 4.96 2.67 25.38
C ILE A 51 4.42 1.27 25.62
N VAL A 52 4.41 0.41 24.59
CA VAL A 52 3.91 -0.95 24.71
C VAL A 52 4.75 -1.74 25.71
N LYS A 53 4.09 -2.48 26.61
CA LYS A 53 4.78 -3.36 27.56
C LYS A 53 5.18 -4.63 26.82
N LEU A 54 6.48 -4.87 26.78
CA LEU A 54 7.05 -6.09 26.22
C LEU A 54 6.94 -7.24 27.24
N ALA A 55 6.72 -8.46 26.77
CA ALA A 55 6.67 -9.64 27.62
C ALA A 55 8.06 -9.99 28.20
N GLY A 56 9.13 -9.61 27.50
CA GLY A 56 10.51 -9.85 27.94
C GLY A 56 10.96 -11.31 27.77
N ASP A 57 10.21 -12.11 27.03
CA ASP A 57 10.51 -13.51 26.73
C ASP A 57 11.33 -13.68 25.44
N GLY A 58 11.73 -12.56 24.82
CA GLY A 58 12.48 -12.52 23.58
C GLY A 58 11.64 -12.83 22.33
N LYS A 59 10.32 -12.86 22.43
CA LYS A 59 9.40 -13.18 21.31
C LYS A 59 8.58 -11.99 20.83
N ASP A 60 8.74 -10.82 21.45
CA ASP A 60 8.13 -9.58 20.99
C ASP A 60 8.66 -9.21 19.59
N ALA A 61 7.76 -9.02 18.62
CA ALA A 61 8.13 -8.79 17.23
C ALA A 61 7.28 -7.70 16.58
N TRP A 62 7.85 -7.03 15.57
CA TRP A 62 7.15 -6.10 14.70
C TRP A 62 7.15 -6.65 13.27
N VAL A 63 5.96 -6.81 12.68
CA VAL A 63 5.80 -7.41 11.35
C VAL A 63 5.55 -6.31 10.33
N PHE A 64 6.33 -6.30 9.27
CA PHE A 64 6.19 -5.37 8.14
C PHE A 64 5.91 -6.15 6.86
N ASP A 65 5.00 -5.64 6.03
CA ASP A 65 4.80 -6.13 4.67
C ASP A 65 5.91 -5.62 3.75
N ILE A 66 6.31 -6.44 2.76
CA ILE A 66 7.31 -6.07 1.76
C ILE A 66 6.70 -6.30 0.37
N ALA A 67 6.65 -5.25 -0.43
CA ALA A 67 6.17 -5.32 -1.80
C ALA A 67 7.19 -5.98 -2.76
N TRP A 68 6.69 -6.78 -3.71
CA TRP A 68 7.47 -7.48 -4.75
C TRP A 68 7.98 -6.52 -5.83
N VAL A 69 9.10 -5.82 -5.58
CA VAL A 69 9.85 -5.08 -6.63
C VAL A 69 10.80 -5.99 -7.43
N TRP A 70 10.91 -7.27 -7.10
CA TRP A 70 11.85 -8.20 -7.73
C TRP A 70 11.53 -8.57 -9.19
N THR A 71 10.28 -8.43 -9.64
CA THR A 71 9.89 -8.83 -11.00
C THR A 71 10.41 -7.89 -12.09
N LEU A 72 10.73 -6.63 -11.75
CA LEU A 72 11.34 -5.66 -12.69
C LEU A 72 12.85 -5.91 -12.89
N TRP A 73 13.56 -6.41 -11.87
CA TRP A 73 14.99 -6.71 -12.00
C TRP A 73 15.23 -7.96 -12.88
N CYS A 74 14.45 -9.03 -12.67
CA CYS A 74 14.57 -10.25 -13.48
C CYS A 74 14.26 -10.04 -14.97
N TRP A 75 13.36 -9.12 -15.33
CA TRP A 75 13.06 -8.82 -16.74
C TRP A 75 14.19 -8.08 -17.45
N CYS A 76 14.91 -7.21 -16.74
CA CYS A 76 16.07 -6.49 -17.27
C CYS A 76 17.28 -7.42 -17.47
N VAL A 77 17.52 -8.37 -16.54
CA VAL A 77 18.67 -9.28 -16.61
C VAL A 77 18.47 -10.44 -17.60
N ARG A 78 17.22 -10.91 -17.84
CA ARG A 78 16.95 -11.93 -18.88
C ARG A 78 16.87 -11.39 -20.32
N ARG A 79 16.98 -10.07 -20.51
CA ARG A 79 17.01 -9.42 -21.84
C ARG A 79 18.36 -8.79 -22.18
N ARG A 80 19.40 -9.07 -21.40
CA ARG A 80 20.80 -8.87 -21.80
C ARG A 80 21.45 -10.20 -22.08
#